data_AF-D5SME5-F1
#
_entry.id   AF-D5SME5-F1
#
_cell.length_a   1.000
_cell.length_b   1.000
_cell.length_c   1.000
_cell.angle_alpha   90.00
_cell.angle_beta   90.00
_cell.angle_gamma   90.00
#
_symmetry.space_group_name_H-M   'P 1'
#
loop_
_entity.id
_entity.type
_entity.pdbx_description
1 polymer ?
#
loop_
_entity_poly.entity_id
_entity_poly.type
_entity_poly.pdbx_seq_one_letter_code
_entity_poly.pdbx_strand_id
1 'polypeptide(L)'
;MTNSSHITEKLLANPWGKHGSPVWIHLIGVCGSGLRSLAEYLLARGFCVTGTDEQLPTAGLSELFPRGLVYTRQKNLPRAAIHSPDATALESGFSFPELSRLTSNPENRLRQSIAAVPDLIIHSAAIPPADAGLQAARLAGIPAIPYHIALAHLINSSRSLCIAGTHGKSTTTAMVAWMLSSSLAPEITDSIVNTNHPWRASFIMGGELIAPLPLSKPDQAMATLHRSGSYVEGDWLVAEACEYRQHFLAYEPELAAILSCEPDHFDCFASEAEFGDAFSKFAARVKPDGRLVTAADSPMALQAAENAQAQVETFGLSMGNAKYPHWQARQIQRLGAKSRFELFYCGKHRASVQLQIPGRHNILNALAALALTEQTGCPLPHRIQALASFQGIRRRFEWKGLWRGIHLIDDYAHHPTAVIETLRTARQIFGSRRIALAFEPHQVSRLQALLPEFAQSLALADQVFIAPVFAAREGNSALKHTLIQDLAQRVRSAGIPTEVCGTLDHLRSSVEHKAGTIDVLITAGAGHIDRIHYELSRRIPRHSQTRRATGSLHLDETGWPGAVLSRTA
;
A
#
# COMPACT_ATOMS: atom_id res chain seq x y z
N MET A 1 -12.44 17.48 -25.57
CA MET A 1 -12.00 16.84 -24.31
C MET A 1 -12.34 17.67 -23.06
N THR A 2 -12.51 19.00 -23.15
CA THR A 2 -12.79 19.89 -22.01
C THR A 2 -14.15 19.67 -21.33
N ASN A 3 -15.22 19.40 -22.08
CA ASN A 3 -16.55 19.18 -21.49
C ASN A 3 -16.67 17.88 -20.65
N SER A 4 -15.96 16.82 -21.02
CA SER A 4 -16.04 15.52 -20.30
C SER A 4 -15.32 15.58 -18.95
N SER A 5 -14.12 16.17 -18.92
CA SER A 5 -13.32 16.36 -17.69
C SER A 5 -14.07 17.16 -16.63
N HIS A 6 -14.80 18.19 -17.05
CA HIS A 6 -15.58 19.04 -16.14
C HIS A 6 -16.80 18.31 -15.54
N ILE A 7 -17.39 17.36 -16.29
CA ILE A 7 -18.51 16.56 -15.78
C ILE A 7 -18.02 15.58 -14.72
N THR A 8 -16.91 14.86 -14.98
CA THR A 8 -16.38 13.86 -14.05
C THR A 8 -15.86 14.50 -12.77
N GLU A 9 -15.24 15.67 -12.86
CA GLU A 9 -14.85 16.47 -11.70
C GLU A 9 -16.05 16.87 -10.84
N LYS A 10 -17.14 17.35 -11.45
CA LYS A 10 -18.39 17.69 -10.73
C LYS A 10 -19.02 16.48 -10.06
N LEU A 11 -19.05 15.33 -10.73
CA LEU A 11 -19.58 14.09 -10.18
C LEU A 11 -18.77 13.63 -8.96
N LEU A 12 -17.45 13.76 -8.99
CA LEU A 12 -16.59 13.43 -7.85
C LEU A 12 -16.61 14.49 -6.75
N ALA A 13 -17.07 15.72 -7.02
CA ALA A 13 -17.09 16.79 -6.04
C ALA A 13 -18.24 16.68 -5.03
N ASN A 14 -19.37 16.04 -5.38
CA ASN A 14 -20.55 15.97 -4.50
C ASN A 14 -21.23 14.60 -4.60
N PRO A 15 -21.49 13.91 -3.46
CA PRO A 15 -22.26 12.66 -3.45
C PRO A 15 -23.74 12.82 -3.85
N TRP A 16 -24.22 14.06 -3.96
CA TRP A 16 -25.59 14.39 -4.32
C TRP A 16 -25.64 15.15 -5.65
N GLY A 17 -26.41 14.62 -6.60
CA GLY A 17 -26.69 15.21 -7.89
C GLY A 17 -27.76 16.31 -7.82
N LYS A 18 -28.25 16.72 -8.99
CA LYS A 18 -29.35 17.70 -9.08
C LYS A 18 -30.59 17.16 -8.36
N HIS A 19 -31.27 18.02 -7.62
CA HIS A 19 -32.46 17.66 -6.82
C HIS A 19 -32.22 16.65 -5.68
N GLY A 20 -30.96 16.46 -5.26
CA GLY A 20 -30.63 15.61 -4.11
C GLY A 20 -30.62 14.11 -4.41
N SER A 21 -30.61 13.70 -5.68
CA SER A 21 -30.43 12.29 -6.04
C SER A 21 -29.04 11.80 -5.66
N PRO A 22 -28.87 10.58 -5.12
CA PRO A 22 -27.54 10.04 -4.84
C PRO A 22 -26.75 9.82 -6.14
N VAL A 23 -25.45 10.10 -6.10
CA VAL A 23 -24.53 9.82 -7.21
C VAL A 23 -24.00 8.39 -7.10
N TRP A 24 -24.12 7.63 -8.19
CA TRP A 24 -23.67 6.25 -8.31
C TRP A 24 -22.34 6.14 -9.05
N ILE A 25 -21.36 5.53 -8.40
CA ILE A 25 -20.03 5.28 -8.97
C ILE A 25 -19.82 3.78 -9.10
N HIS A 26 -19.45 3.33 -10.31
CA HIS A 26 -19.10 1.93 -10.57
C HIS A 26 -17.58 1.76 -10.74
N LEU A 27 -16.99 0.81 -10.03
CA LEU A 27 -15.55 0.55 -10.03
C LEU A 27 -15.22 -0.77 -10.76
N ILE A 28 -14.51 -0.72 -11.89
CA ILE A 28 -14.09 -1.93 -12.63
C ILE A 28 -12.65 -2.29 -12.25
N GLY A 29 -12.44 -3.50 -11.73
CA GLY A 29 -11.17 -3.95 -11.15
C GLY A 29 -11.04 -3.61 -9.66
N VAL A 30 -12.15 -3.62 -8.92
CA VAL A 30 -12.24 -3.11 -7.54
C VAL A 30 -11.43 -3.92 -6.52
N CYS A 31 -10.97 -5.14 -6.85
CA CYS A 31 -10.07 -5.89 -5.96
C CYS A 31 -8.65 -5.31 -5.91
N GLY A 32 -8.27 -4.47 -6.90
CA GLY A 32 -7.01 -3.75 -6.89
C GLY A 32 -6.91 -2.76 -5.72
N SER A 33 -5.74 -2.69 -5.07
CA SER A 33 -5.57 -1.93 -3.83
C SER A 33 -5.99 -0.46 -3.94
N GLY A 34 -5.58 0.24 -5.01
CA GLY A 34 -5.95 1.64 -5.24
C GLY A 34 -7.45 1.85 -5.40
N LEU A 35 -8.13 1.03 -6.22
CA LEU A 35 -9.58 1.16 -6.42
C LEU A 35 -10.37 0.78 -5.18
N ARG A 36 -9.94 -0.24 -4.42
CA ARG A 36 -10.56 -0.55 -3.14
C ARG A 36 -10.46 0.63 -2.17
N SER A 37 -9.30 1.26 -2.05
CA SER A 37 -9.11 2.44 -1.20
C SER A 37 -9.97 3.63 -1.64
N LEU A 38 -10.11 3.82 -2.95
CA LEU A 38 -11.04 4.81 -3.49
C LEU A 38 -12.50 4.43 -3.16
N ALA A 39 -12.88 3.16 -3.28
CA ALA A 39 -14.21 2.68 -2.88
C ALA A 39 -14.48 3.01 -1.41
N GLU A 40 -13.50 2.75 -0.55
CA GLU A 40 -13.58 3.02 0.88
C GLU A 40 -13.75 4.53 1.18
N TYR A 41 -12.99 5.37 0.47
CA TYR A 41 -13.11 6.84 0.54
C TYR A 41 -14.48 7.33 0.05
N LEU A 42 -14.94 6.86 -1.11
CA LEU A 42 -16.20 7.27 -1.72
C LEU A 42 -17.41 6.88 -0.84
N LEU A 43 -17.43 5.65 -0.32
CA LEU A 43 -18.46 5.20 0.62
C LEU A 43 -18.46 6.06 1.88
N ALA A 44 -17.29 6.35 2.44
CA ALA A 44 -17.17 7.20 3.64
C ALA A 44 -17.63 8.64 3.39
N ARG A 45 -17.52 9.13 2.15
CA ARG A 45 -17.99 10.44 1.72
C ARG A 45 -19.48 10.47 1.34
N GLY A 46 -20.16 9.32 1.35
CA GLY A 46 -21.61 9.20 1.13
C GLY A 46 -22.04 8.88 -0.31
N PHE A 47 -21.11 8.51 -1.20
CA PHE A 47 -21.48 8.04 -2.54
C PHE A 47 -22.09 6.64 -2.51
N CYS A 48 -22.96 6.35 -3.48
CA CYS A 48 -23.37 4.98 -3.77
C CYS A 48 -22.28 4.30 -4.61
N VAL A 49 -21.70 3.21 -4.11
CA VAL A 49 -20.57 2.55 -4.78
C VAL A 49 -20.91 1.10 -5.14
N THR A 50 -20.69 0.75 -6.40
CA THR A 50 -20.73 -0.62 -6.90
C THR A 50 -19.38 -0.98 -7.51
N GLY A 51 -19.06 -2.27 -7.62
CA GLY A 51 -17.80 -2.67 -8.24
C GLY A 51 -17.80 -4.07 -8.82
N THR A 52 -16.95 -4.26 -9.83
CA THR A 52 -16.76 -5.54 -10.52
C THR A 52 -15.30 -5.96 -10.53
N ASP A 53 -15.06 -7.27 -10.50
CA ASP A 53 -13.73 -7.86 -10.68
C ASP A 53 -13.84 -9.33 -11.12
N GLU A 54 -12.81 -9.86 -11.78
CA GLU A 54 -12.70 -11.29 -12.11
C GLU A 54 -12.25 -12.13 -10.89
N GLN A 55 -11.45 -11.50 -10.01
CA GLN A 55 -10.91 -12.10 -8.80
C GLN A 55 -11.96 -12.19 -7.71
N LEU A 56 -11.83 -13.19 -6.83
CA LEU A 56 -12.63 -13.22 -5.60
C LEU A 56 -12.29 -12.02 -4.72
N PRO A 57 -13.27 -11.48 -3.97
CA PRO A 57 -13.03 -10.33 -3.11
C PRO A 57 -11.98 -10.67 -2.04
N THR A 58 -11.05 -9.76 -1.83
CA THR A 58 -10.08 -9.85 -0.73
C THR A 58 -10.79 -9.64 0.61
N ALA A 59 -10.13 -10.01 1.72
CA ALA A 59 -10.66 -9.75 3.06
C ALA A 59 -10.95 -8.25 3.25
N GLY A 60 -10.02 -7.38 2.86
CA GLY A 60 -10.21 -5.92 2.95
C GLY A 60 -11.34 -5.39 2.06
N LEU A 61 -11.58 -5.97 0.88
CA LEU A 61 -12.74 -5.56 0.06
C LEU A 61 -14.06 -6.02 0.68
N SER A 62 -14.07 -7.22 1.27
CA SER A 62 -15.26 -7.80 1.92
C SER A 62 -15.71 -6.99 3.14
N GLU A 63 -14.78 -6.32 3.82
CA GLU A 63 -15.08 -5.37 4.92
C GLU A 63 -15.92 -4.15 4.46
N LEU A 64 -15.98 -3.87 3.14
CA LEU A 64 -16.79 -2.78 2.58
C LEU A 64 -18.25 -3.18 2.27
N PHE A 65 -18.59 -4.47 2.24
CA PHE A 65 -19.96 -4.89 1.91
C PHE A 65 -21.00 -4.43 2.96
N PRO A 66 -20.74 -4.54 4.27
CA PRO A 66 -21.65 -3.99 5.29
C PRO A 66 -21.77 -2.46 5.21
N ARG A 67 -20.80 -1.79 4.59
CA ARG A 67 -20.77 -0.34 4.37
C ARG A 67 -21.50 0.10 3.09
N GLY A 68 -22.12 -0.83 2.38
CA GLY A 68 -22.94 -0.55 1.19
C GLY A 68 -22.26 -0.80 -0.15
N LEU A 69 -21.03 -1.33 -0.18
CA LEU A 69 -20.43 -1.75 -1.45
C LEU A 69 -21.19 -2.93 -2.04
N VAL A 70 -21.73 -2.78 -3.25
CA VAL A 70 -22.29 -3.89 -4.03
C VAL A 70 -21.22 -4.42 -4.98
N TYR A 71 -20.77 -5.66 -4.73
CA TYR A 71 -19.74 -6.33 -5.54
C TYR A 71 -20.34 -7.41 -6.45
N THR A 72 -19.92 -7.41 -7.70
CA THR A 72 -20.29 -8.43 -8.69
C THR A 72 -19.05 -9.06 -9.29
N ARG A 73 -18.94 -10.38 -9.23
CA ARG A 73 -17.86 -11.09 -9.90
C ARG A 73 -18.14 -11.16 -11.41
N GLN A 74 -17.26 -10.60 -12.24
CA GLN A 74 -17.32 -10.77 -13.68
C GLN A 74 -16.88 -12.21 -14.03
N LYS A 75 -17.84 -13.13 -14.07
CA LYS A 75 -17.72 -14.39 -14.81
C LYS A 75 -18.58 -14.25 -16.06
N ASN A 76 -17.99 -13.75 -17.15
CA ASN A 76 -18.66 -13.55 -18.44
C ASN A 76 -19.97 -12.75 -18.34
N LEU A 77 -19.95 -11.45 -18.66
CA LEU A 77 -21.18 -10.76 -19.08
C LEU A 77 -21.86 -11.65 -20.13
N PRO A 78 -23.14 -12.05 -19.95
CA PRO A 78 -23.79 -12.89 -20.94
C PRO A 78 -23.76 -12.14 -22.29
N ARG A 79 -23.29 -12.83 -23.33
CA ARG A 79 -23.28 -12.40 -24.74
C ARG A 79 -24.62 -11.85 -25.27
N ALA A 80 -25.68 -11.89 -24.47
CA ALA A 80 -27.05 -11.51 -24.83
C ALA A 80 -27.31 -9.99 -24.89
N ALA A 81 -26.40 -9.12 -24.43
CA ALA A 81 -26.60 -7.67 -24.52
C ALA A 81 -26.09 -7.02 -25.84
N ILE A 82 -25.55 -7.82 -26.77
CA ILE A 82 -24.87 -7.29 -27.98
C ILE A 82 -25.74 -7.37 -29.25
N HIS A 83 -26.91 -8.01 -29.22
CA HIS A 83 -27.81 -8.02 -30.38
C HIS A 83 -29.28 -7.91 -29.99
N SER A 84 -29.82 -6.69 -30.02
CA SER A 84 -31.22 -6.43 -30.39
C SER A 84 -31.40 -4.93 -30.67
N PRO A 85 -31.88 -4.52 -31.87
CA PRO A 85 -32.25 -3.15 -32.17
C PRO A 85 -33.61 -2.72 -31.61
N ASP A 86 -34.33 -3.59 -30.91
CA ASP A 86 -35.73 -3.32 -30.55
C ASP A 86 -35.91 -3.04 -29.06
N ALA A 87 -36.11 -1.75 -28.78
CA ALA A 87 -36.59 -1.22 -27.51
C ALA A 87 -38.07 -1.56 -27.33
N THR A 88 -38.41 -2.78 -26.89
CA THR A 88 -39.69 -3.13 -26.24
C THR A 88 -39.62 -4.56 -25.67
N ALA A 89 -39.02 -4.74 -24.49
CA ALA A 89 -39.21 -5.92 -23.63
C ALA A 89 -38.57 -5.69 -22.26
N LEU A 90 -39.01 -4.64 -21.57
CA LEU A 90 -38.84 -4.49 -20.12
C LEU A 90 -40.04 -5.14 -19.46
N GLU A 91 -40.08 -6.47 -19.43
CA GLU A 91 -40.90 -7.26 -18.51
C GLU A 91 -40.59 -8.74 -18.70
N SER A 92 -40.42 -9.45 -17.58
CA SER A 92 -40.21 -10.90 -17.41
C SER A 92 -38.78 -11.47 -17.52
N GLY A 93 -38.26 -11.92 -16.37
CA GLY A 93 -37.67 -13.26 -16.29
C GLY A 93 -36.17 -13.42 -16.00
N PHE A 94 -35.71 -13.12 -14.79
CA PHE A 94 -34.56 -13.82 -14.21
C PHE A 94 -34.85 -14.24 -12.76
N SER A 95 -34.95 -15.56 -12.52
CA SER A 95 -34.98 -16.16 -11.19
C SER A 95 -33.59 -16.70 -10.83
N PHE A 96 -32.98 -16.16 -9.77
CA PHE A 96 -31.76 -16.70 -9.15
C PHE A 96 -32.15 -17.68 -8.01
N PRO A 97 -31.81 -18.99 -8.06
CA PRO A 97 -32.33 -19.96 -7.09
C PRO A 97 -31.73 -19.92 -5.67
N GLU A 98 -30.76 -19.06 -5.34
CA GLU A 98 -30.11 -19.05 -4.02
C GLU A 98 -30.39 -17.81 -3.15
N LEU A 99 -31.19 -16.86 -3.63
CA LEU A 99 -31.57 -15.64 -2.88
C LEU A 99 -32.76 -15.83 -1.93
N SER A 100 -33.50 -16.93 -2.05
CA SER A 100 -34.75 -17.17 -1.30
C SER A 100 -34.54 -17.67 0.14
N ARG A 101 -33.32 -18.05 0.54
CA ARG A 101 -33.05 -18.60 1.89
C ARG A 101 -32.52 -17.59 2.92
N LEU A 102 -32.33 -16.31 2.56
CA LEU A 102 -31.67 -15.32 3.43
C LEU A 102 -32.50 -14.06 3.75
N THR A 103 -33.80 -14.00 3.47
CA THR A 103 -34.55 -12.73 3.59
C THR A 103 -35.92 -12.87 4.30
N SER A 104 -35.92 -12.78 5.63
CA SER A 104 -37.15 -12.64 6.44
C SER A 104 -37.43 -11.20 6.92
N ASN A 105 -36.69 -10.19 6.46
CA ASN A 105 -36.90 -8.79 6.89
C ASN A 105 -37.25 -7.85 5.70
N PRO A 106 -38.43 -7.20 5.70
CA PRO A 106 -38.90 -6.29 4.65
C PRO A 106 -37.98 -5.09 4.35
N GLU A 107 -37.24 -4.57 5.34
CA GLU A 107 -36.36 -3.40 5.15
C GLU A 107 -35.16 -3.69 4.22
N ASN A 108 -34.76 -4.96 4.08
CA ASN A 108 -33.67 -5.35 3.18
C ASN A 108 -34.08 -5.39 1.70
N ARG A 109 -35.38 -5.46 1.38
CA ARG A 109 -35.84 -5.48 -0.03
C ARG A 109 -35.56 -4.18 -0.76
N LEU A 110 -35.67 -3.03 -0.08
CA LEU A 110 -35.38 -1.70 -0.64
C LEU A 110 -33.88 -1.44 -0.82
N ARG A 111 -33.01 -2.12 -0.07
CA ARG A 111 -31.54 -1.95 -0.17
C ARG A 111 -30.89 -2.80 -1.27
N GLN A 112 -31.58 -3.79 -1.82
CA GLN A 112 -30.99 -4.77 -2.76
C GLN A 112 -31.66 -4.81 -4.13
N SER A 113 -32.77 -4.10 -4.35
CA SER A 113 -33.38 -3.97 -5.68
C SER A 113 -33.15 -2.59 -6.28
N ILE A 114 -32.21 -2.53 -7.23
CA ILE A 114 -32.08 -1.66 -8.43
C ILE A 114 -30.58 -1.48 -8.65
N ALA A 115 -30.04 -2.17 -9.67
CA ALA A 115 -28.80 -1.77 -10.30
C ALA A 115 -29.07 -0.43 -10.99
N ALA A 116 -28.91 0.68 -10.26
CA ALA A 116 -29.00 2.00 -10.85
C ALA A 116 -27.89 2.12 -11.91
N VAL A 117 -28.25 2.69 -13.06
CA VAL A 117 -27.26 3.02 -14.09
C VAL A 117 -26.24 3.97 -13.45
N PRO A 118 -24.93 3.65 -13.46
CA PRO A 118 -23.95 4.49 -12.79
C PRO A 118 -23.84 5.85 -13.47
N ASP A 119 -23.65 6.90 -12.67
CA ASP A 119 -23.36 8.25 -13.16
C ASP A 119 -21.90 8.37 -13.63
N LEU A 120 -21.00 7.57 -13.06
CA LEU A 120 -19.58 7.54 -13.38
C LEU A 120 -19.01 6.12 -13.27
N ILE A 121 -18.16 5.75 -14.23
CA ILE A 121 -17.34 4.54 -14.16
C ILE A 121 -15.88 4.93 -13.90
N ILE A 122 -15.25 4.28 -12.93
CA ILE A 122 -13.82 4.39 -12.66
C ILE A 122 -13.20 3.00 -12.84
N HIS A 123 -12.16 2.90 -13.67
CA HIS A 123 -11.57 1.60 -13.99
C HIS A 123 -10.07 1.53 -13.70
N SER A 124 -9.59 0.32 -13.41
CA SER A 124 -8.17 0.06 -13.21
C SER A 124 -7.41 0.26 -14.52
N ALA A 125 -6.12 0.62 -14.41
CA ALA A 125 -5.21 0.65 -15.55
C ALA A 125 -4.98 -0.75 -16.16
N ALA A 126 -5.33 -1.82 -15.43
CA ALA A 126 -5.29 -3.20 -15.92
C ALA A 126 -6.46 -3.56 -16.84
N ILE A 127 -7.53 -2.74 -16.88
CA ILE A 127 -8.69 -3.00 -17.74
C ILE A 127 -8.37 -2.54 -19.16
N PRO A 128 -8.42 -3.43 -20.18
CA PRO A 128 -8.13 -3.06 -21.55
C PRO A 128 -9.24 -2.17 -22.13
N PRO A 129 -8.94 -1.28 -23.10
CA PRO A 129 -9.96 -0.46 -23.76
C PRO A 129 -11.09 -1.27 -24.44
N ALA A 130 -10.81 -2.53 -24.79
CA ALA A 130 -11.76 -3.45 -25.39
C ALA A 130 -12.66 -4.15 -24.36
N ASP A 131 -12.56 -3.84 -23.07
CA ASP A 131 -13.43 -4.40 -22.04
C ASP A 131 -14.91 -4.16 -22.36
N ALA A 132 -15.73 -5.21 -22.20
CA ALA A 132 -17.14 -5.17 -22.54
C ALA A 132 -17.94 -4.17 -21.69
N GLY A 133 -17.56 -3.98 -20.42
CA GLY A 133 -18.17 -2.99 -19.53
C GLY A 133 -17.89 -1.56 -19.99
N LEU A 134 -16.64 -1.27 -20.38
CA LEU A 134 -16.27 0.04 -20.94
C LEU A 134 -16.95 0.33 -22.29
N GLN A 135 -17.09 -0.68 -23.15
CA GLN A 135 -17.82 -0.53 -24.42
C GLN A 135 -19.31 -0.23 -24.18
N ALA A 136 -19.96 -0.98 -23.27
CA ALA A 136 -21.36 -0.76 -22.91
C ALA A 136 -21.58 0.65 -22.33
N ALA A 137 -20.68 1.11 -21.46
CA ALA A 137 -20.73 2.46 -20.91
C ALA A 137 -20.65 3.56 -21.97
N ARG A 138 -19.74 3.40 -22.94
CA ARG A 138 -19.60 4.31 -24.07
C ARG A 138 -20.89 4.37 -24.90
N LEU A 139 -21.50 3.22 -25.19
CA LEU A 139 -22.77 3.15 -25.93
C LEU A 139 -23.92 3.80 -25.16
N ALA A 140 -23.92 3.68 -23.82
CA ALA A 140 -24.91 4.29 -22.93
C ALA A 140 -24.63 5.78 -22.61
N GLY A 141 -23.54 6.37 -23.11
CA GLY A 141 -23.17 7.75 -22.83
C GLY A 141 -22.69 8.01 -21.39
N ILE A 142 -22.34 6.97 -20.66
CA ILE A 142 -21.86 7.06 -19.27
C ILE A 142 -20.37 7.43 -19.27
N PRO A 143 -19.95 8.48 -18.55
CA PRO A 143 -18.54 8.84 -18.49
C PRO A 143 -17.74 7.74 -17.79
N ALA A 144 -16.61 7.38 -18.38
CA ALA A 144 -15.66 6.42 -17.83
C ALA A 144 -14.26 7.02 -17.81
N ILE A 145 -13.59 6.96 -16.64
CA ILE A 145 -12.24 7.48 -16.45
C ILE A 145 -11.34 6.46 -15.76
N PRO A 146 -10.03 6.46 -16.04
CA PRO A 146 -9.10 5.61 -15.32
C PRO A 146 -8.90 6.12 -13.89
N TYR A 147 -8.56 5.21 -12.97
CA TYR A 147 -8.32 5.50 -11.56
C TYR A 147 -7.42 6.72 -11.30
N HIS A 148 -6.32 6.87 -12.04
CA HIS A 148 -5.39 7.99 -11.83
C HIS A 148 -6.03 9.35 -12.17
N ILE A 149 -6.96 9.41 -13.13
CA ILE A 149 -7.67 10.66 -13.44
C ILE A 149 -8.71 10.97 -12.35
N ALA A 150 -9.42 9.96 -11.85
CA ALA A 150 -10.31 10.14 -10.70
C ALA A 150 -9.54 10.66 -9.48
N LEU A 151 -8.37 10.07 -9.20
CA LEU A 151 -7.52 10.50 -8.11
C LEU A 151 -6.97 11.93 -8.35
N ALA A 152 -6.60 12.28 -9.58
CA ALA A 152 -6.19 13.64 -9.94
C ALA A 152 -7.28 14.67 -9.67
N HIS A 153 -8.55 14.37 -10.03
CA HIS A 153 -9.67 15.25 -9.70
C HIS A 153 -9.78 15.51 -8.19
N LEU A 154 -9.63 14.47 -7.37
CA LEU A 154 -9.68 14.60 -5.90
C LEU A 154 -8.47 15.38 -5.35
N ILE A 155 -7.26 15.10 -5.84
CA ILE A 155 -6.02 15.75 -5.41
C ILE A 155 -6.00 17.23 -5.77
N ASN A 156 -6.34 17.57 -7.01
CA ASN A 156 -6.18 18.93 -7.53
C ASN A 156 -7.26 19.89 -6.99
N SER A 157 -8.41 19.35 -6.55
CA SER A 157 -9.50 20.11 -5.93
C SER A 157 -9.41 20.19 -4.39
N SER A 158 -8.41 19.55 -3.77
CA SER A 158 -8.20 19.54 -2.32
C SER A 158 -6.87 20.22 -1.94
N ARG A 159 -6.68 20.53 -0.66
CA ARG A 159 -5.31 20.71 -0.14
C ARG A 159 -4.69 19.33 -0.06
N SER A 160 -3.64 19.09 -0.84
CA SER A 160 -3.19 17.72 -1.09
C SER A 160 -1.72 17.52 -0.79
N LEU A 161 -1.46 16.32 -0.27
CA LEU A 161 -0.15 15.84 0.10
C LEU A 161 0.11 14.52 -0.66
N CYS A 162 1.11 14.52 -1.53
CA CYS A 162 1.41 13.40 -2.42
C CYS A 162 2.77 12.77 -2.11
N ILE A 163 2.81 11.44 -1.99
CA ILE A 163 4.04 10.70 -1.71
C ILE A 163 4.47 9.91 -2.94
N ALA A 164 5.55 10.34 -3.60
CA ALA A 164 6.19 9.66 -4.71
C ALA A 164 7.49 8.96 -4.28
N GLY A 165 7.96 8.04 -5.11
CA GLY A 165 9.27 7.41 -4.98
C GLY A 165 9.24 5.93 -5.34
N THR A 166 10.37 5.34 -5.75
CA THR A 166 10.41 3.91 -6.09
C THR A 166 10.05 3.04 -4.87
N HIS A 167 10.43 3.47 -3.66
CA HIS A 167 10.22 2.74 -2.41
C HIS A 167 9.55 3.60 -1.34
N GLY A 168 8.98 2.96 -0.31
CA GLY A 168 8.48 3.65 0.89
C GLY A 168 7.15 4.41 0.75
N LYS A 169 6.57 4.52 -0.46
CA LYS A 169 5.33 5.28 -0.72
C LYS A 169 4.20 4.95 0.25
N SER A 170 3.78 3.67 0.28
CA SER A 170 2.65 3.25 1.12
C SER A 170 2.94 3.41 2.61
N THR A 171 4.14 3.08 3.07
CA THR A 171 4.49 3.22 4.50
C THR A 171 4.50 4.68 4.92
N THR A 172 5.06 5.58 4.12
CA THR A 172 5.10 7.02 4.42
C THR A 172 3.71 7.63 4.33
N THR A 173 2.90 7.25 3.33
CA THR A 173 1.49 7.65 3.21
C THR A 173 0.71 7.25 4.46
N ALA A 174 0.90 6.00 4.93
CA ALA A 174 0.30 5.50 6.15
C ALA A 174 0.72 6.30 7.39
N MET A 175 2.02 6.62 7.52
CA MET A 175 2.53 7.42 8.64
C MET A 175 1.94 8.84 8.63
N VAL A 176 1.85 9.48 7.46
CA VAL A 176 1.20 10.80 7.32
C VAL A 176 -0.28 10.70 7.68
N ALA A 177 -1.00 9.74 7.12
CA ALA A 177 -2.41 9.53 7.44
C ALA A 177 -2.62 9.28 8.94
N TRP A 178 -1.74 8.50 9.58
CA TRP A 178 -1.77 8.22 11.01
C TRP A 178 -1.54 9.47 11.85
N MET A 179 -0.57 10.31 11.49
CA MET A 179 -0.30 11.57 12.19
C MET A 179 -1.39 12.63 12.05
N LEU A 180 -2.11 12.63 10.92
CA LEU A 180 -3.14 13.65 10.64
C LEU A 180 -4.56 13.17 10.99
N SER A 181 -4.77 11.87 11.15
CA SER A 181 -6.12 11.30 11.37
C SER A 181 -6.32 10.74 12.77
N SER A 182 -5.24 10.47 13.53
CA SER A 182 -5.34 9.96 14.89
C SER A 182 -6.00 10.97 15.83
N SER A 183 -6.78 10.46 16.77
CA SER A 183 -7.39 11.29 17.81
C SER A 183 -6.30 11.94 18.68
N LEU A 184 -6.53 13.19 19.10
CA LEU A 184 -5.64 13.88 20.02
C LEU A 184 -5.59 13.15 21.36
N ALA A 185 -4.42 13.12 21.98
CA ALA A 185 -4.31 12.64 23.35
C ALA A 185 -5.07 13.62 24.28
N PRO A 186 -5.78 13.11 25.31
CA PRO A 186 -6.50 13.94 26.26
C PRO A 186 -5.61 15.02 26.92
N GLU A 187 -4.32 14.72 27.07
CA GLU A 187 -3.30 15.59 27.67
C GLU A 187 -2.95 16.82 26.82
N ILE A 188 -3.32 16.84 25.54
CA ILE A 188 -3.05 17.94 24.59
C ILE A 188 -4.28 18.86 24.44
N THR A 189 -5.45 18.44 24.91
CA THR A 189 -6.70 19.19 24.78
C THR A 189 -7.43 19.32 26.11
N ASP A 190 -7.44 20.53 26.67
CA ASP A 190 -8.50 20.93 27.58
C ASP A 190 -9.82 20.91 26.80
N SER A 191 -10.72 20.00 27.17
CA SER A 191 -12.08 19.79 26.64
C SER A 191 -12.27 18.79 25.50
N ILE A 192 -13.33 18.03 25.68
CA ILE A 192 -13.82 16.88 24.92
C ILE A 192 -14.43 17.23 23.54
N VAL A 193 -14.38 18.47 23.01
CA VAL A 193 -15.45 18.89 22.06
C VAL A 193 -15.02 19.50 20.71
N ASN A 194 -13.78 19.38 20.23
CA ASN A 194 -13.52 19.76 18.83
C ASN A 194 -12.69 18.72 18.05
N THR A 195 -13.38 17.79 17.40
CA THR A 195 -12.77 16.78 16.53
C THR A 195 -12.48 17.31 15.12
N ASN A 196 -12.82 18.55 14.78
CA ASN A 196 -12.73 19.09 13.41
C ASN A 196 -11.56 20.07 13.28
N HIS A 197 -10.35 19.54 13.44
CA HIS A 197 -9.14 20.32 13.18
C HIS A 197 -8.86 20.42 11.67
N PRO A 198 -8.43 21.59 11.15
CA PRO A 198 -8.17 21.78 9.72
C PRO A 198 -7.02 20.91 9.20
N TRP A 199 -6.08 20.52 10.06
CA TRP A 199 -4.97 19.62 9.71
C TRP A 199 -5.38 18.15 9.55
N ARG A 200 -6.64 17.79 9.79
CA ARG A 200 -7.11 16.41 9.57
C ARG A 200 -7.08 16.06 8.09
N ALA A 201 -6.74 14.81 7.82
CA ALA A 201 -6.59 14.32 6.46
C ALA A 201 -7.52 13.16 6.14
N SER A 202 -8.18 13.26 4.98
CA SER A 202 -8.61 12.08 4.24
C SER A 202 -7.40 11.40 3.59
N PHE A 203 -7.49 10.11 3.28
CA PHE A 203 -6.40 9.44 2.58
C PHE A 203 -6.87 8.34 1.62
N ILE A 204 -6.07 8.10 0.59
CA ILE A 204 -6.22 7.01 -0.38
C ILE A 204 -4.85 6.38 -0.57
N MET A 205 -4.70 5.11 -0.18
CA MET A 205 -3.40 4.43 -0.10
C MET A 205 -3.42 3.07 -0.80
N GLY A 206 -2.29 2.63 -1.35
CA GLY A 206 -2.13 1.34 -2.04
C GLY A 206 -1.85 0.16 -1.11
N GLY A 207 -1.65 0.40 0.19
CA GLY A 207 -1.46 -0.60 1.24
C GLY A 207 -2.57 -0.56 2.30
N GLU A 208 -2.57 -1.55 3.21
CA GLU A 208 -3.51 -1.65 4.32
C GLU A 208 -2.81 -1.47 5.66
N LEU A 209 -3.38 -0.68 6.55
CA LEU A 209 -2.93 -0.61 7.93
C LEU A 209 -3.17 -1.93 8.67
N ILE A 210 -2.19 -2.35 9.48
CA ILE A 210 -2.31 -3.53 10.35
C ILE A 210 -3.43 -3.30 11.37
N ALA A 211 -3.33 -2.21 12.12
CA ALA A 211 -4.41 -1.72 12.97
C ALA A 211 -5.26 -0.69 12.20
N PRO A 212 -6.60 -0.75 12.30
CA PRO A 212 -7.45 0.30 11.77
C PRO A 212 -7.08 1.66 12.40
N LEU A 213 -7.29 2.76 11.68
CA LEU A 213 -7.10 4.09 12.26
C LEU A 213 -8.07 4.33 13.43
N PRO A 214 -7.57 4.83 14.58
CA PRO A 214 -8.40 5.16 15.72
C PRO A 214 -9.12 6.50 15.48
N LEU A 215 -10.25 6.45 14.75
CA LEU A 215 -11.13 7.60 14.59
C LEU A 215 -11.92 7.89 15.87
N SER A 216 -12.14 9.18 16.14
CA SER A 216 -12.54 9.76 17.43
C SER A 216 -13.97 9.51 17.90
N LYS A 217 -14.75 8.60 17.31
CA LYS A 217 -16.14 8.36 17.72
C LYS A 217 -16.40 6.89 18.06
N PRO A 218 -16.40 6.53 19.38
CA PRO A 218 -16.77 5.20 19.86
C PRO A 218 -18.27 4.85 19.67
N ASP A 219 -19.14 5.86 19.51
CA ASP A 219 -20.60 5.68 19.71
C ASP A 219 -21.43 5.47 18.43
N GLN A 220 -20.82 5.32 17.26
CA GLN A 220 -21.55 4.81 16.09
C GLN A 220 -21.34 3.31 15.98
N ALA A 221 -22.44 2.56 16.14
CA ALA A 221 -22.52 1.12 15.99
C ALA A 221 -22.16 0.70 14.55
N MET A 222 -20.85 0.64 14.30
CA MET A 222 -20.04 0.01 13.26
C MET A 222 -18.75 0.82 13.28
N ALA A 223 -17.78 0.43 14.13
CA ALA A 223 -16.45 1.03 14.08
C ALA A 223 -15.92 0.91 12.65
N THR A 224 -15.93 2.00 11.89
CA THR A 224 -15.51 2.00 10.49
C THR A 224 -14.01 1.74 10.48
N LEU A 225 -13.61 0.50 10.20
CA LEU A 225 -12.20 0.08 10.19
C LEU A 225 -11.52 0.66 8.95
N HIS A 226 -11.07 1.91 9.02
CA HIS A 226 -10.35 2.54 7.92
C HIS A 226 -8.95 1.96 7.81
N ARG A 227 -8.70 1.20 6.74
CA ARG A 227 -7.43 0.49 6.54
C ARG A 227 -6.65 0.96 5.33
N SER A 228 -7.32 1.35 4.25
CA SER A 228 -6.62 1.75 3.02
C SER A 228 -7.20 3.01 2.37
N GLY A 229 -8.44 3.37 2.68
CA GLY A 229 -9.00 4.69 2.40
C GLY A 229 -9.84 5.24 3.56
N SER A 230 -9.88 6.56 3.68
CA SER A 230 -10.77 7.22 4.64
C SER A 230 -11.18 8.59 4.14
N TYR A 231 -12.43 8.93 4.41
CA TYR A 231 -12.89 10.30 4.41
C TYR A 231 -12.96 10.79 5.85
N VAL A 232 -12.32 11.92 6.12
CA VAL A 232 -12.36 12.61 7.41
C VAL A 232 -12.62 14.07 7.12
N GLU A 233 -13.51 14.68 7.89
CA GLU A 233 -13.77 16.12 7.82
C GLU A 233 -12.50 16.88 8.27
N GLY A 234 -11.94 17.66 7.34
CA GLY A 234 -10.65 18.33 7.44
C GLY A 234 -10.21 18.84 6.05
N ASP A 235 -9.09 19.55 5.97
CA ASP A 235 -8.72 20.23 4.71
C ASP A 235 -7.87 19.33 3.79
N TRP A 236 -7.19 18.33 4.35
CA TRP A 236 -6.13 17.62 3.65
C TRP A 236 -6.58 16.31 2.98
N LEU A 237 -6.03 16.03 1.79
CA LEU A 237 -6.06 14.72 1.15
C LEU A 237 -4.64 14.18 1.00
N VAL A 238 -4.41 12.99 1.53
CA VAL A 238 -3.12 12.29 1.48
C VAL A 238 -3.20 11.15 0.47
N ALA A 239 -2.30 11.12 -0.51
CA ALA A 239 -2.34 10.11 -1.56
C ALA A 239 -0.94 9.63 -1.99
N GLU A 240 -0.88 8.38 -2.45
CA GLU A 240 0.31 7.87 -3.14
C GLU A 240 0.38 8.43 -4.57
N ALA A 241 1.54 8.99 -4.92
CA ALA A 241 1.86 9.42 -6.27
C ALA A 241 2.59 8.28 -7.00
N CYS A 242 1.86 7.59 -7.88
CA CYS A 242 2.40 6.46 -8.63
C CYS A 242 3.01 6.92 -9.96
N GLU A 243 4.29 6.61 -10.12
CA GLU A 243 5.13 6.84 -11.29
C GLU A 243 4.77 5.94 -12.48
N TYR A 244 4.04 4.83 -12.25
CA TYR A 244 3.65 3.90 -13.32
C TYR A 244 2.93 4.64 -14.45
N ARG A 245 3.43 4.51 -15.69
CA ARG A 245 2.94 5.23 -16.89
C ARG A 245 2.80 6.74 -16.69
N GLN A 246 3.65 7.31 -15.84
CA GLN A 246 3.67 8.74 -15.53
C GLN A 246 2.33 9.26 -14.97
N HIS A 247 1.51 8.40 -14.33
CA HIS A 247 0.19 8.76 -13.81
C HIS A 247 0.23 9.96 -12.85
N PHE A 248 1.25 10.04 -11.99
CA PHE A 248 1.45 11.15 -11.07
C PHE A 248 1.61 12.54 -11.71
N LEU A 249 1.83 12.66 -13.04
CA LEU A 249 1.95 13.94 -13.73
C LEU A 249 0.61 14.66 -13.85
N ALA A 250 -0.49 13.94 -13.66
CA ALA A 250 -1.83 14.51 -13.56
C ALA A 250 -2.07 15.25 -12.22
N TYR A 251 -1.19 15.08 -11.23
CA TYR A 251 -1.38 15.59 -9.87
C TYR A 251 -0.71 16.96 -9.71
N GLU A 252 -1.37 17.86 -8.99
CA GLU A 252 -0.88 19.21 -8.66
C GLU A 252 -0.93 19.40 -7.13
N PRO A 253 -0.04 18.73 -6.37
CA PRO A 253 -0.09 18.78 -4.91
C PRO A 253 0.42 20.10 -4.33
N GLU A 254 -0.11 20.47 -3.16
CA GLU A 254 0.46 21.55 -2.32
C GLU A 254 1.75 21.06 -1.64
N LEU A 255 1.72 19.84 -1.11
CA LEU A 255 2.87 19.22 -0.44
C LEU A 255 3.24 17.92 -1.15
N ALA A 256 4.53 17.69 -1.41
CA ALA A 256 4.96 16.43 -1.99
C ALA A 256 6.23 15.88 -1.37
N ALA A 257 6.41 14.56 -1.43
CA ALA A 257 7.68 13.92 -1.16
C ALA A 257 8.15 13.09 -2.36
N ILE A 258 9.46 13.08 -2.62
CA ILE A 258 10.14 12.08 -3.44
C ILE A 258 11.08 11.29 -2.52
N LEU A 259 10.65 10.09 -2.16
CA LEU A 259 11.34 9.28 -1.14
C LEU A 259 12.61 8.60 -1.66
N SER A 260 12.60 8.22 -2.93
CA SER A 260 13.71 7.60 -3.65
C SER A 260 13.43 7.67 -5.14
N CYS A 261 14.46 7.67 -5.96
CA CYS A 261 14.34 7.54 -7.40
C CYS A 261 15.41 6.58 -7.90
N GLU A 262 14.97 5.36 -8.23
CA GLU A 262 15.79 4.26 -8.74
C GLU A 262 15.01 3.58 -9.89
N PRO A 263 15.67 3.17 -10.99
CA PRO A 263 15.02 2.60 -12.16
C PRO A 263 14.03 1.48 -11.82
N ASP A 264 12.79 1.65 -12.26
CA ASP A 264 11.75 0.66 -12.09
C ASP A 264 10.70 0.75 -13.22
N HIS A 265 9.72 -0.15 -13.21
CA HIS A 265 8.65 -0.21 -14.20
C HIS A 265 9.20 -0.27 -15.63
N PHE A 266 10.17 -1.16 -15.84
CA PHE A 266 10.82 -1.46 -17.13
C PHE A 266 9.84 -1.88 -18.24
N ASP A 267 8.56 -2.12 -17.89
CA ASP A 267 7.48 -2.36 -18.84
C ASP A 267 6.87 -1.07 -19.44
N CYS A 268 7.12 0.11 -18.86
CA CYS A 268 6.66 1.39 -19.38
C CYS A 268 7.72 2.49 -19.49
N PHE A 269 8.90 2.33 -18.88
CA PHE A 269 10.03 3.25 -19.08
C PHE A 269 11.11 2.58 -19.92
N ALA A 270 11.50 3.23 -21.01
CA ALA A 270 12.51 2.71 -21.93
C ALA A 270 13.93 2.88 -21.40
N SER A 271 14.16 3.80 -20.47
CA SER A 271 15.47 4.07 -19.89
C SER A 271 15.39 4.68 -18.49
N GLU A 272 16.52 4.59 -17.77
CA GLU A 272 16.73 5.30 -16.51
C GLU A 272 16.56 6.82 -16.66
N ALA A 273 16.97 7.40 -17.78
CA ALA A 273 16.80 8.82 -18.05
C ALA A 273 15.32 9.22 -18.17
N GLU A 274 14.50 8.41 -18.87
CA GLU A 274 13.06 8.62 -18.96
C GLU A 274 12.37 8.47 -17.59
N PHE A 275 12.82 7.50 -16.80
CA PHE A 275 12.33 7.30 -15.43
C PHE A 275 12.62 8.53 -14.56
N GLY A 276 13.87 9.00 -14.53
CA GLY A 276 14.27 10.20 -13.79
C GLY A 276 13.55 11.47 -14.27
N ASP A 277 13.39 11.65 -15.59
CA ASP A 277 12.65 12.78 -16.17
C ASP A 277 11.17 12.81 -15.73
N ALA A 278 10.53 11.65 -15.57
CA ALA A 278 9.17 11.59 -15.03
C ALA A 278 9.10 12.16 -13.60
N PHE A 279 10.10 11.89 -12.75
CA PHE A 279 10.17 12.48 -11.41
C PHE A 279 10.49 13.97 -11.44
N SER A 280 11.36 14.43 -12.34
CA SER A 280 11.63 15.86 -12.58
C SER A 280 10.35 16.61 -12.95
N LYS A 281 9.56 16.04 -13.87
CA LYS A 281 8.27 16.59 -14.26
C LYS A 281 7.29 16.61 -13.08
N PHE A 282 7.22 15.56 -12.28
CA PHE A 282 6.39 15.54 -11.07
C PHE A 282 6.78 16.63 -10.06
N ALA A 283 8.09 16.81 -9.82
CA ALA A 283 8.60 17.87 -8.94
C ALA A 283 8.15 19.27 -9.39
N ALA A 284 8.11 19.52 -10.70
CA ALA A 284 7.61 20.77 -11.27
C ALA A 284 6.08 20.98 -11.12
N ARG A 285 5.32 19.92 -10.81
CA ARG A 285 3.85 20.01 -10.59
C ARG A 285 3.48 20.39 -9.15
N VAL A 286 4.44 20.37 -8.22
CA VAL A 286 4.21 20.86 -6.86
C VAL A 286 3.93 22.35 -6.92
N LYS A 287 2.86 22.81 -6.26
CA LYS A 287 2.43 24.21 -6.32
C LYS A 287 3.55 25.15 -5.83
N PRO A 288 3.75 26.34 -6.44
CA PRO A 288 4.86 27.24 -6.08
C PRO A 288 4.88 27.70 -4.61
N ASP A 289 3.72 27.86 -3.98
CA ASP A 289 3.54 28.18 -2.56
C ASP A 289 3.62 26.95 -1.64
N GLY A 290 3.81 25.78 -2.23
CA GLY A 290 3.91 24.49 -1.57
C GLY A 290 5.32 24.12 -1.11
N ARG A 291 5.52 22.82 -0.85
CA ARG A 291 6.82 22.25 -0.47
C ARG A 291 7.05 20.87 -1.04
N LEU A 292 8.28 20.65 -1.51
CA LEU A 292 8.80 19.34 -1.89
C LEU A 292 9.83 18.87 -0.86
N VAL A 293 9.67 17.66 -0.36
CA VAL A 293 10.62 16.97 0.54
C VAL A 293 11.30 15.83 -0.22
N THR A 294 12.63 15.81 -0.30
CA THR A 294 13.37 14.78 -1.06
C THR A 294 14.48 14.10 -0.25
N ALA A 295 14.77 12.83 -0.54
CA ALA A 295 15.80 12.08 0.16
C ALA A 295 17.20 12.57 -0.21
N ALA A 296 18.02 12.87 0.80
CA ALA A 296 19.38 13.37 0.61
C ALA A 296 20.37 12.30 0.12
N ASP A 297 20.04 11.01 0.27
CA ASP A 297 20.85 9.88 -0.16
C ASP A 297 20.40 9.27 -1.50
N SER A 298 19.52 9.96 -2.24
CA SER A 298 19.09 9.55 -3.58
C SER A 298 19.48 10.60 -4.63
N PRO A 299 20.61 10.42 -5.36
CA PRO A 299 21.09 11.39 -6.33
C PRO A 299 20.07 11.76 -7.42
N MET A 300 19.35 10.78 -7.97
CA MET A 300 18.34 11.01 -8.99
C MET A 300 17.10 11.74 -8.43
N ALA A 301 16.73 11.51 -7.16
CA ALA A 301 15.67 12.26 -6.50
C ALA A 301 16.06 13.70 -6.20
N LEU A 302 17.35 13.94 -5.88
CA LEU A 302 17.90 15.29 -5.72
C LEU A 302 17.89 16.04 -7.06
N GLN A 303 18.35 15.40 -8.12
CA GLN A 303 18.32 15.96 -9.48
C GLN A 303 16.88 16.27 -9.93
N ALA A 304 15.94 15.35 -9.67
CA ALA A 304 14.53 15.59 -9.98
C ALA A 304 13.97 16.83 -9.26
N ALA A 305 14.33 17.00 -7.98
CA ALA A 305 13.86 18.11 -7.16
C ALA A 305 14.37 19.49 -7.64
N GLU A 306 15.43 19.57 -8.44
CA GLU A 306 15.93 20.83 -9.01
C GLU A 306 14.91 21.52 -9.95
N ASN A 307 13.95 20.77 -10.49
CA ASN A 307 12.89 21.31 -11.35
C ASN A 307 11.68 21.84 -10.57
N ALA A 308 11.64 21.66 -9.24
CA ALA A 308 10.55 22.17 -8.43
C ALA A 308 10.53 23.69 -8.39
N GLN A 309 9.33 24.27 -8.51
CA GLN A 309 9.11 25.71 -8.27
C GLN A 309 8.79 26.01 -6.80
N ALA A 310 8.51 24.96 -6.02
CA ALA A 310 8.18 25.00 -4.60
C ALA A 310 9.43 25.07 -3.72
N GLN A 311 9.24 25.33 -2.42
CA GLN A 311 10.33 25.20 -1.45
C GLN A 311 10.82 23.74 -1.39
N VAL A 312 12.12 23.49 -1.57
CA VAL A 312 12.71 22.15 -1.47
C VAL A 312 13.43 21.97 -0.13
N GLU A 313 13.04 20.94 0.62
CA GLU A 313 13.76 20.48 1.82
C GLU A 313 14.23 19.04 1.63
N THR A 314 15.27 18.66 2.36
CA THR A 314 15.89 17.34 2.27
C THR A 314 15.79 16.61 3.60
N PHE A 315 15.63 15.29 3.55
CA PHE A 315 15.67 14.43 4.74
C PHE A 315 16.72 13.33 4.58
N GLY A 316 17.27 12.86 5.70
CA GLY A 316 18.23 11.77 5.68
C GLY A 316 18.78 11.44 7.05
N LEU A 317 19.67 10.45 7.11
CA LEU A 317 20.45 10.22 8.32
C LEU A 317 21.62 11.22 8.38
N SER A 318 22.13 11.49 9.59
CA SER A 318 23.33 12.32 9.73
C SER A 318 24.53 11.67 9.04
N MET A 319 24.92 12.22 7.89
CA MET A 319 26.11 11.82 7.14
C MET A 319 27.29 12.67 7.61
N GLY A 320 28.30 12.02 8.16
CA GLY A 320 29.44 12.69 8.77
C GLY A 320 30.45 13.27 7.79
N ASN A 321 30.03 13.96 6.71
CA ASN A 321 30.83 14.91 5.89
C ASN A 321 30.13 15.50 4.63
N ALA A 322 28.79 15.46 4.50
CA ALA A 322 28.05 16.07 3.37
C ALA A 322 27.20 17.29 3.82
N LYS A 323 26.70 18.10 2.86
CA LYS A 323 25.69 19.14 3.14
C LYS A 323 24.55 18.49 3.92
N TYR A 324 24.39 18.90 5.18
CA TYR A 324 23.46 18.24 6.10
C TYR A 324 22.03 18.32 5.57
N PRO A 325 21.25 17.21 5.57
CA PRO A 325 19.83 17.27 5.28
C PRO A 325 19.14 18.26 6.21
N HIS A 326 18.07 18.90 5.74
CA HIS A 326 17.28 19.79 6.58
C HIS A 326 16.68 19.01 7.76
N TRP A 327 16.10 17.84 7.48
CA TRP A 327 15.51 16.93 8.46
C TRP A 327 16.42 15.72 8.71
N GLN A 328 16.80 15.48 9.95
CA GLN A 328 17.77 14.46 10.30
C GLN A 328 17.32 13.56 11.43
N ALA A 329 17.60 12.27 11.30
CA ALA A 329 17.64 11.34 12.42
C ALA A 329 19.09 11.20 12.91
N ARG A 330 19.29 11.42 14.20
CA ARG A 330 20.57 11.23 14.91
C ARG A 330 20.37 10.28 16.08
N GLN A 331 21.48 9.80 16.65
CA GLN A 331 21.47 8.96 17.85
C GLN A 331 20.47 7.79 17.75
N ILE A 332 20.52 7.07 16.62
CA ILE A 332 19.58 5.99 16.33
C ILE A 332 19.88 4.82 17.27
N GLN A 333 18.87 4.44 18.04
CA GLN A 333 18.89 3.32 18.95
C GLN A 333 17.89 2.26 18.47
N ARG A 334 18.27 1.00 18.60
CA ARG A 334 17.38 -0.13 18.31
C ARG A 334 16.93 -0.74 19.62
N LEU A 335 15.63 -1.01 19.72
CA LEU A 335 14.99 -1.55 20.90
C LEU A 335 14.19 -2.80 20.47
N GLY A 336 14.91 -3.89 20.16
CA GLY A 336 14.31 -5.09 19.56
C GLY A 336 13.75 -4.80 18.17
N ALA A 337 12.44 -5.02 17.99
CA ALA A 337 11.71 -4.67 16.76
C ALA A 337 11.29 -3.20 16.67
N LYS A 338 11.69 -2.37 17.63
CA LYS A 338 11.38 -0.94 17.69
C LYS A 338 12.61 -0.11 17.37
N SER A 339 12.37 1.13 16.93
CA SER A 339 13.42 2.08 16.62
C SER A 339 13.21 3.38 17.39
N ARG A 340 14.30 3.98 17.89
CA ARG A 340 14.29 5.31 18.50
C ARG A 340 15.36 6.19 17.84
N PHE A 341 15.07 7.47 17.65
CA PHE A 341 16.04 8.44 17.15
C PHE A 341 15.74 9.85 17.65
N GLU A 342 16.74 10.71 17.62
CA GLU A 342 16.59 12.14 17.89
C GLU A 342 16.39 12.90 16.57
N LEU A 343 15.29 13.65 16.50
CA LEU A 343 14.89 14.47 15.35
C LEU A 343 15.59 15.82 15.40
N PHE A 344 16.22 16.20 14.30
CA PHE A 344 16.82 17.52 14.11
C PHE A 344 16.25 18.20 12.86
N TYR A 345 16.06 19.52 12.95
CA TYR A 345 15.73 20.38 11.82
C TYR A 345 16.78 21.49 11.71
N CYS A 346 17.47 21.60 10.57
CA CYS A 346 18.54 22.56 10.32
C CYS A 346 19.59 22.59 11.46
N GLY A 347 19.97 21.41 11.95
CA GLY A 347 20.96 21.23 13.01
C GLY A 347 20.45 21.47 14.44
N LYS A 348 19.20 21.93 14.62
CA LYS A 348 18.58 22.12 15.95
C LYS A 348 17.77 20.88 16.33
N HIS A 349 17.96 20.40 17.56
CA HIS A 349 17.16 19.31 18.12
C HIS A 349 15.69 19.74 18.22
N ARG A 350 14.76 18.82 17.90
CA ARG A 350 13.31 19.08 17.90
C ARG A 350 12.55 18.15 18.83
N ALA A 351 12.83 16.84 18.79
CA ALA A 351 12.12 15.83 19.58
C ALA A 351 12.86 14.48 19.60
N SER A 352 12.52 13.62 20.55
CA SER A 352 12.84 12.19 20.52
C SER A 352 11.68 11.44 19.87
N VAL A 353 11.95 10.57 18.90
CA VAL A 353 10.93 9.84 18.12
C VAL A 353 11.09 8.35 18.34
N GLN A 354 9.99 7.67 18.61
CA GLN A 354 9.93 6.21 18.73
C GLN A 354 8.99 5.64 17.66
N LEU A 355 9.40 4.53 17.05
CA LEU A 355 8.61 3.75 16.09
C LEU A 355 8.45 2.33 16.62
N GLN A 356 7.25 1.76 16.47
CA GLN A 356 6.99 0.34 16.81
C GLN A 356 7.49 -0.63 15.74
N ILE A 357 7.98 -0.11 14.61
CA ILE A 357 8.46 -0.89 13.48
C ILE A 357 9.98 -0.75 13.32
N PRO A 358 10.67 -1.81 12.87
CA PRO A 358 12.12 -1.83 12.76
C PRO A 358 12.58 -1.29 11.39
N GLY A 359 13.89 -1.09 11.26
CA GLY A 359 14.53 -0.86 9.96
C GLY A 359 14.86 0.61 9.69
N ARG A 360 16.05 0.82 9.10
CA ARG A 360 16.55 2.15 8.72
C ARG A 360 15.61 2.86 7.74
N HIS A 361 15.08 2.14 6.76
CA HIS A 361 14.14 2.67 5.78
C HIS A 361 12.87 3.22 6.44
N ASN A 362 12.39 2.63 7.55
CA ASN A 362 11.23 3.14 8.28
C ASN A 362 11.52 4.42 9.07
N ILE A 363 12.77 4.61 9.54
CA ILE A 363 13.22 5.90 10.10
C ILE A 363 13.20 6.98 9.00
N LEU A 364 13.69 6.66 7.80
CA LEU A 364 13.66 7.58 6.66
C LEU A 364 12.23 7.94 6.24
N ASN A 365 11.32 6.95 6.17
CA ASN A 365 9.89 7.16 5.92
C ASN A 365 9.27 8.08 6.99
N ALA A 366 9.59 7.87 8.28
CA ALA A 366 9.09 8.70 9.37
C ALA A 366 9.64 10.14 9.29
N LEU A 367 10.91 10.32 8.94
CA LEU A 367 11.49 11.65 8.72
C LEU A 367 10.78 12.38 7.57
N ALA A 368 10.56 11.72 6.45
CA ALA A 368 9.83 12.30 5.32
C ALA A 368 8.40 12.69 5.72
N ALA A 369 7.70 11.81 6.45
CA ALA A 369 6.36 12.08 6.94
C ALA A 369 6.32 13.28 7.91
N LEU A 370 7.28 13.38 8.84
CA LEU A 370 7.39 14.50 9.77
C LEU A 370 7.71 15.81 9.06
N ALA A 371 8.62 15.79 8.09
CA ALA A 371 8.96 16.95 7.29
C ALA A 371 7.76 17.46 6.49
N LEU A 372 7.06 16.53 5.83
CA LEU A 372 5.93 16.83 4.97
C LEU A 372 4.72 17.36 5.75
N THR A 373 4.53 16.91 6.99
CA THR A 373 3.41 17.35 7.83
C THR A 373 3.67 18.68 8.58
N GLU A 374 4.86 19.27 8.49
CA GLU A 374 5.19 20.53 9.21
C GLU A 374 4.27 21.68 8.79
N GLN A 375 3.95 21.80 7.50
CA GLN A 375 3.09 22.89 6.96
C GLN A 375 1.59 22.64 7.11
N THR A 376 1.18 21.49 7.64
CA THR A 376 -0.25 21.19 7.84
C THR A 376 -0.86 21.96 9.01
N GLY A 377 -0.03 22.49 9.91
CA GLY A 377 -0.45 23.08 11.19
C GLY A 377 -0.61 22.07 12.32
N CYS A 378 -0.41 20.77 12.06
CA CYS A 378 -0.50 19.73 13.07
C CYS A 378 0.66 19.84 14.11
N PRO A 379 0.37 19.99 15.42
CA PRO A 379 1.41 20.16 16.43
C PRO A 379 2.42 19.00 16.45
N LEU A 380 3.71 19.33 16.53
CA LEU A 380 4.78 18.32 16.57
C LEU A 380 4.59 17.27 17.69
N PRO A 381 4.23 17.62 18.94
CA PRO A 381 3.99 16.61 19.99
C PRO A 381 2.93 15.58 19.61
N HIS A 382 1.83 16.00 18.98
CA HIS A 382 0.79 15.10 18.49
C HIS A 382 1.32 14.14 17.43
N ARG A 383 2.06 14.67 16.45
CA ARG A 383 2.67 13.88 15.37
C ARG A 383 3.64 12.82 15.91
N ILE A 384 4.48 13.17 16.87
CA ILE A 384 5.41 12.23 17.52
C ILE A 384 4.65 11.14 18.28
N GLN A 385 3.62 11.51 19.04
CA GLN A 385 2.81 10.54 19.79
C GLN A 385 2.05 9.59 18.86
N ALA A 386 1.47 10.12 17.77
CA ALA A 386 0.81 9.32 16.76
C ALA A 386 1.79 8.31 16.13
N LEU A 387 2.99 8.74 15.71
CA LEU A 387 4.00 7.81 15.18
C LEU A 387 4.41 6.73 16.18
N ALA A 388 4.45 7.05 17.48
CA ALA A 388 4.77 6.08 18.52
C ALA A 388 3.72 4.96 18.67
N SER A 389 2.48 5.14 18.18
CA SER A 389 1.44 4.12 18.16
C SER A 389 1.24 3.45 16.79
N PHE A 390 1.93 3.92 15.75
CA PHE A 390 1.81 3.35 14.40
C PHE A 390 2.38 1.93 14.35
N GLN A 391 1.50 0.95 14.04
CA GLN A 391 1.85 -0.48 14.03
C GLN A 391 2.42 -0.98 12.70
N GLY A 392 2.42 -0.14 11.65
CA GLY A 392 2.83 -0.53 10.31
C GLY A 392 1.66 -0.85 9.37
N ILE A 393 2.03 -1.30 8.17
CA ILE A 393 1.11 -1.72 7.12
C ILE A 393 1.34 -3.19 6.77
N ARG A 394 0.28 -3.87 6.33
CA ARG A 394 0.32 -5.26 5.91
C ARG A 394 1.37 -5.45 4.82
N ARG A 395 2.04 -6.60 4.86
CA ARG A 395 3.10 -6.98 3.91
C ARG A 395 4.27 -5.97 3.88
N ARG A 396 4.58 -5.24 4.96
CA ARG A 396 5.83 -4.45 5.07
C ARG A 396 6.54 -4.83 6.36
N PHE A 397 7.41 -5.83 6.25
CA PHE A 397 8.04 -6.50 7.38
C PHE A 397 7.01 -6.95 8.43
N GLU A 398 5.88 -7.49 7.97
CA GLU A 398 4.76 -7.87 8.84
C GLU A 398 5.04 -9.21 9.51
N TRP A 399 5.04 -9.24 10.85
CA TRP A 399 5.13 -10.50 11.57
C TRP A 399 3.80 -11.26 11.54
N LYS A 400 3.83 -12.49 11.02
CA LYS A 400 2.63 -13.33 10.84
C LYS A 400 2.43 -14.35 11.96
N GLY A 401 3.39 -14.47 12.88
CA GLY A 401 3.33 -15.42 13.98
C GLY A 401 4.50 -16.41 13.98
N LEU A 402 4.28 -17.52 14.70
CA LEU A 402 5.21 -18.64 14.80
C LEU A 402 4.59 -19.89 14.18
N TRP A 403 5.40 -20.65 13.43
CA TRP A 403 5.03 -21.96 12.92
C TRP A 403 6.17 -22.96 13.20
N ARG A 404 5.90 -23.98 14.04
CA ARG A 404 6.93 -24.95 14.49
C ARG A 404 8.20 -24.30 15.07
N GLY A 405 8.05 -23.14 15.72
CA GLY A 405 9.18 -22.35 16.27
C GLY A 405 9.83 -21.40 15.26
N ILE A 406 9.43 -21.42 13.99
CA ILE A 406 9.92 -20.53 12.94
C ILE A 406 9.14 -19.21 12.97
N HIS A 407 9.86 -18.08 13.02
CA HIS A 407 9.24 -16.77 12.84
C HIS A 407 8.83 -16.56 11.39
N LEU A 408 7.57 -16.22 11.16
CA LEU A 408 7.04 -15.92 9.83
C LEU A 408 6.98 -14.40 9.64
N ILE A 409 7.67 -13.89 8.61
CA ILE A 409 7.67 -12.48 8.21
C ILE A 409 7.17 -12.38 6.76
N ASP A 410 6.30 -11.42 6.48
CA ASP A 410 5.80 -11.14 5.13
C ASP A 410 6.17 -9.73 4.68
N ASP A 411 6.75 -9.62 3.48
CA ASP A 411 7.18 -8.36 2.89
C ASP A 411 6.82 -8.27 1.39
N TYR A 412 6.33 -7.11 0.99
CA TYR A 412 6.01 -6.76 -0.39
C TYR A 412 7.27 -6.45 -1.22
N ALA A 413 8.47 -6.52 -0.64
CA ALA A 413 9.74 -6.29 -1.31
C ALA A 413 9.86 -7.10 -2.61
N HIS A 414 9.96 -6.39 -3.73
CA HIS A 414 10.05 -6.94 -5.08
C HIS A 414 11.10 -6.22 -5.95
N HIS A 415 11.88 -5.33 -5.34
CA HIS A 415 13.03 -4.64 -5.93
C HIS A 415 14.29 -4.98 -5.10
N PRO A 416 15.48 -5.12 -5.70
CA PRO A 416 16.69 -5.53 -4.98
C PRO A 416 16.97 -4.69 -3.73
N THR A 417 16.88 -3.35 -3.83
CA THR A 417 17.08 -2.43 -2.69
C THR A 417 16.12 -2.75 -1.54
N ALA A 418 14.85 -3.03 -1.82
CA ALA A 418 13.86 -3.38 -0.80
C ALA A 418 14.13 -4.77 -0.18
N VAL A 419 14.57 -5.75 -0.98
CA VAL A 419 14.95 -7.09 -0.47
C VAL A 419 16.16 -7.00 0.45
N ILE A 420 17.16 -6.20 0.08
CA ILE A 420 18.35 -5.93 0.93
C ILE A 420 17.93 -5.34 2.27
N GLU A 421 17.08 -4.31 2.27
CA GLU A 421 16.63 -3.66 3.51
C GLU A 421 15.78 -4.59 4.38
N THR A 422 14.99 -5.47 3.76
CA THR A 422 14.22 -6.53 4.45
C THR A 422 15.16 -7.50 5.16
N LEU A 423 16.14 -8.08 4.45
CA LEU A 423 17.07 -9.05 5.01
C LEU A 423 18.01 -8.43 6.05
N ARG A 424 18.47 -7.19 5.83
CA ARG A 424 19.24 -6.45 6.84
C ARG A 424 18.43 -6.21 8.10
N THR A 425 17.17 -5.81 7.97
CA THR A 425 16.28 -5.62 9.12
C THR A 425 16.06 -6.93 9.88
N ALA A 426 15.83 -8.03 9.17
CA ALA A 426 15.73 -9.35 9.79
C ALA A 426 17.02 -9.76 10.50
N ARG A 427 18.19 -9.60 9.88
CA ARG A 427 19.48 -9.91 10.50
C ARG A 427 19.71 -9.09 11.78
N GLN A 428 19.28 -7.83 11.80
CA GLN A 428 19.40 -6.96 12.97
C GLN A 428 18.50 -7.39 14.14
N ILE A 429 17.31 -7.91 13.86
CA ILE A 429 16.35 -8.36 14.89
C ILE A 429 16.70 -9.75 15.39
N PHE A 430 17.00 -10.67 14.47
CA PHE A 430 17.12 -12.09 14.76
C PHE A 430 18.56 -12.54 15.03
N GLY A 431 19.57 -11.68 14.82
CA GLY A 431 20.96 -11.97 15.12
C GLY A 431 21.52 -13.07 14.22
N SER A 432 22.22 -14.04 14.81
CA SER A 432 22.85 -15.16 14.08
C SER A 432 21.89 -16.30 13.67
N ARG A 433 20.58 -16.15 13.89
CA ARG A 433 19.56 -17.13 13.49
C ARG A 433 19.56 -17.36 11.97
N ARG A 434 19.16 -18.55 11.55
CA ARG A 434 19.07 -18.94 10.13
C ARG A 434 17.83 -18.34 9.47
N ILE A 435 18.05 -17.41 8.54
CA ILE A 435 17.03 -16.69 7.78
C ILE A 435 16.88 -17.34 6.41
N ALA A 436 15.72 -17.93 6.16
CA ALA A 436 15.32 -18.39 4.85
C ALA A 436 14.45 -17.34 4.15
N LEU A 437 14.74 -17.08 2.87
CA LEU A 437 13.96 -16.21 2.01
C LEU A 437 13.17 -17.04 0.99
N ALA A 438 11.86 -16.93 1.01
CA ALA A 438 10.98 -17.37 -0.07
C ALA A 438 10.65 -16.18 -0.96
N PHE A 439 11.25 -16.12 -2.14
CA PHE A 439 11.17 -14.98 -3.04
C PHE A 439 10.31 -15.29 -4.27
N GLU A 440 9.34 -14.43 -4.56
CA GLU A 440 8.54 -14.46 -5.80
C GLU A 440 8.91 -13.25 -6.66
N PRO A 441 9.69 -13.44 -7.74
CA PRO A 441 10.02 -12.36 -8.65
C PRO A 441 8.76 -11.76 -9.27
N HIS A 442 8.69 -10.43 -9.33
CA HIS A 442 7.57 -9.69 -9.92
C HIS A 442 8.00 -9.04 -11.23
N GLN A 443 7.28 -9.37 -12.33
CA GLN A 443 7.57 -8.98 -13.72
C GLN A 443 8.85 -9.60 -14.30
N VAL A 444 8.76 -10.04 -15.55
CA VAL A 444 9.87 -10.60 -16.33
C VAL A 444 10.85 -9.50 -16.70
N SER A 445 10.34 -8.33 -17.14
CA SER A 445 11.17 -7.18 -17.51
C SER A 445 12.09 -6.72 -16.37
N ARG A 446 11.54 -6.59 -15.15
CA ARG A 446 12.28 -6.21 -13.94
C ARG A 446 13.33 -7.25 -13.58
N LEU A 447 12.95 -8.53 -13.53
CA LEU A 447 13.90 -9.60 -13.21
C LEU A 447 15.05 -9.65 -14.21
N GLN A 448 14.77 -9.45 -15.50
CA GLN A 448 15.78 -9.42 -16.54
C GLN A 448 16.73 -8.22 -16.40
N ALA A 449 16.17 -7.03 -16.18
CA ALA A 449 16.95 -5.80 -16.08
C ALA A 449 17.86 -5.76 -14.83
N LEU A 450 17.39 -6.33 -13.72
CA LEU A 450 18.04 -6.26 -12.41
C LEU A 450 18.56 -7.62 -11.91
N LEU A 451 18.83 -8.55 -12.83
CA LEU A 451 19.21 -9.92 -12.50
C LEU A 451 20.46 -10.01 -11.60
N PRO A 452 21.55 -9.26 -11.89
CA PRO A 452 22.72 -9.24 -11.00
C PRO A 452 22.42 -8.70 -9.61
N GLU A 453 21.65 -7.63 -9.51
CA GLU A 453 21.27 -6.96 -8.25
C GLU A 453 20.35 -7.86 -7.43
N PHE A 454 19.42 -8.57 -8.06
CA PHE A 454 18.62 -9.59 -7.38
C PHE A 454 19.51 -10.69 -6.80
N ALA A 455 20.44 -11.23 -7.57
CA ALA A 455 21.35 -12.27 -7.06
C ALA A 455 22.15 -11.78 -5.84
N GLN A 456 22.66 -10.55 -5.88
CA GLN A 456 23.36 -9.94 -4.74
C GLN A 456 22.44 -9.74 -3.53
N SER A 457 21.20 -9.28 -3.76
CA SER A 457 20.23 -9.07 -2.68
C SER A 457 19.81 -10.38 -1.99
N LEU A 458 19.54 -11.43 -2.77
CA LEU A 458 19.13 -12.75 -2.28
C LEU A 458 20.26 -13.44 -1.52
N ALA A 459 21.52 -13.18 -1.89
CA ALA A 459 22.69 -13.75 -1.23
C ALA A 459 22.89 -13.29 0.22
N LEU A 460 22.11 -12.33 0.73
CA LEU A 460 22.12 -11.93 2.14
C LEU A 460 21.35 -12.89 3.06
N ALA A 461 20.55 -13.81 2.49
CA ALA A 461 19.85 -14.86 3.24
C ALA A 461 20.76 -16.08 3.47
N ASP A 462 20.43 -16.90 4.47
CA ASP A 462 21.16 -18.16 4.73
C ASP A 462 20.65 -19.30 3.83
N GLN A 463 19.44 -19.15 3.28
CA GLN A 463 18.80 -20.09 2.37
C GLN A 463 17.77 -19.37 1.51
N VAL A 464 17.64 -19.76 0.23
CA VAL A 464 16.71 -19.14 -0.70
C VAL A 464 15.82 -20.18 -1.39
N PHE A 465 14.52 -19.87 -1.47
CA PHE A 465 13.55 -20.56 -2.31
C PHE A 465 13.02 -19.55 -3.34
N ILE A 466 13.05 -19.90 -4.62
CA ILE A 466 12.61 -19.03 -5.71
C ILE A 466 11.33 -19.61 -6.30
N ALA A 467 10.23 -18.85 -6.19
CA ALA A 467 8.95 -19.17 -6.81
C ALA A 467 8.94 -18.80 -8.31
N PRO A 468 7.93 -19.25 -9.08
CA PRO A 468 7.75 -18.81 -10.46
C PRO A 468 7.55 -17.29 -10.53
N VAL A 469 8.00 -16.67 -11.63
CA VAL A 469 7.81 -15.23 -11.85
C VAL A 469 6.32 -14.89 -11.91
N PHE A 470 5.87 -14.02 -11.01
CA PHE A 470 4.56 -13.41 -11.09
C PHE A 470 4.58 -12.34 -12.19
N ALA A 471 3.97 -12.63 -13.33
CA ALA A 471 4.01 -11.75 -14.50
C ALA A 471 3.20 -10.46 -14.33
N ALA A 472 2.28 -10.42 -13.36
CA ALA A 472 1.33 -9.34 -13.17
C ALA A 472 0.56 -9.03 -14.47
N ARG A 473 0.90 -7.91 -15.11
CA ARG A 473 0.29 -7.40 -16.35
C ARG A 473 1.01 -7.84 -17.63
N GLU A 474 2.17 -8.47 -17.49
CA GLU A 474 2.92 -8.97 -18.63
C GLU A 474 2.32 -10.30 -19.12
N GLY A 475 2.35 -10.50 -20.44
CA GLY A 475 1.95 -11.78 -21.04
C GLY A 475 2.82 -12.94 -20.57
N ASN A 476 2.42 -14.16 -20.94
CA ASN A 476 3.28 -15.31 -20.68
C ASN A 476 4.57 -15.21 -21.50
N SER A 477 5.72 -15.31 -20.84
CA SER A 477 7.03 -15.22 -21.49
C SER A 477 7.78 -16.53 -21.33
N ALA A 478 8.35 -17.02 -22.42
CA ALA A 478 9.22 -18.19 -22.41
C ALA A 478 10.48 -17.98 -21.54
N LEU A 479 10.86 -16.72 -21.29
CA LEU A 479 12.06 -16.38 -20.50
C LEU A 479 11.89 -16.62 -19.00
N LYS A 480 10.65 -16.75 -18.49
CA LYS A 480 10.38 -16.89 -17.04
C LYS A 480 11.21 -17.99 -16.39
N HIS A 481 11.21 -19.17 -17.01
CA HIS A 481 11.94 -20.33 -16.47
C HIS A 481 13.46 -20.13 -16.57
N THR A 482 13.96 -19.60 -17.68
CA THR A 482 15.40 -19.37 -17.86
C THR A 482 15.93 -18.33 -16.86
N LEU A 483 15.20 -17.23 -16.62
CA LEU A 483 15.62 -16.18 -15.70
C LEU A 483 15.68 -16.65 -14.24
N ILE A 484 14.69 -17.44 -13.77
CA ILE A 484 14.74 -17.96 -12.38
C ILE A 484 15.86 -18.98 -12.19
N GLN A 485 16.22 -19.74 -13.24
CA GLN A 485 17.35 -20.65 -13.20
C GLN A 485 18.69 -19.90 -13.17
N ASP A 486 18.85 -18.85 -13.99
CA ASP A 486 20.05 -18.00 -13.94
C ASP A 486 20.18 -17.30 -12.58
N LEU A 487 19.07 -16.74 -12.07
CA LEU A 487 19.05 -16.16 -10.72
C LEU A 487 19.49 -17.18 -9.66
N ALA A 488 18.90 -18.38 -9.67
CA ALA A 488 19.27 -19.44 -8.74
C ALA A 488 20.74 -19.83 -8.85
N GLN A 489 21.26 -19.95 -10.07
CA GLN A 489 22.66 -20.30 -10.30
C GLN A 489 23.60 -19.24 -9.74
N ARG A 490 23.32 -17.95 -9.95
CA ARG A 490 24.12 -16.85 -9.41
C ARG A 490 24.13 -16.83 -7.89
N VAL A 491 22.98 -17.06 -7.25
CA VAL A 491 22.88 -17.12 -5.78
C VAL A 491 23.63 -18.35 -5.23
N ARG A 492 23.55 -19.51 -5.90
CA ARG A 492 24.36 -20.69 -5.54
C ARG A 492 25.86 -20.44 -5.69
N SER A 493 26.28 -19.75 -6.76
CA SER A 493 27.68 -19.36 -6.96
C SER A 493 28.20 -18.42 -5.89
N ALA A 494 27.32 -17.66 -5.22
CA ALA A 494 27.65 -16.88 -4.02
C ALA A 494 27.71 -17.73 -2.73
N GLY A 495 27.54 -19.05 -2.82
CA GLY A 495 27.63 -19.99 -1.70
C GLY A 495 26.33 -20.19 -0.92
N ILE A 496 25.20 -19.64 -1.38
CA ILE A 496 23.93 -19.70 -0.66
C ILE A 496 23.05 -20.86 -1.19
N PRO A 497 22.62 -21.80 -0.32
CA PRO A 497 21.71 -22.88 -0.70
C PRO A 497 20.42 -22.33 -1.32
N THR A 498 20.18 -22.67 -2.59
CA THR A 498 19.06 -22.11 -3.36
C THR A 498 18.28 -23.16 -4.13
N GLU A 499 16.97 -23.15 -3.97
CA GLU A 499 16.03 -24.07 -4.59
C GLU A 499 15.02 -23.33 -5.48
N VAL A 500 14.81 -23.83 -6.71
CA VAL A 500 13.79 -23.30 -7.62
C VAL A 500 12.55 -24.15 -7.48
N CYS A 501 11.44 -23.52 -7.11
CA CYS A 501 10.17 -24.19 -6.87
C CYS A 501 9.22 -23.90 -8.04
N GLY A 502 8.83 -24.94 -8.79
CA GLY A 502 7.94 -24.80 -9.95
C GLY A 502 6.52 -24.31 -9.64
N THR A 503 6.08 -24.37 -8.38
CA THR A 503 4.77 -23.86 -7.91
C THR A 503 4.88 -23.37 -6.47
N LEU A 504 3.89 -22.60 -5.99
CA LEU A 504 3.80 -22.21 -4.57
C LEU A 504 3.58 -23.42 -3.65
N ASP A 505 2.85 -24.46 -4.10
CA ASP A 505 2.71 -25.72 -3.36
C ASP A 505 4.04 -26.47 -3.22
N HIS A 506 4.86 -26.48 -4.27
CA HIS A 506 6.21 -27.02 -4.20
C HIS A 506 7.05 -26.21 -3.21
N LEU A 507 7.03 -24.88 -3.29
CA LEU A 507 7.74 -24.02 -2.34
C LEU A 507 7.34 -24.32 -0.89
N ARG A 508 6.04 -24.40 -0.60
CA ARG A 508 5.54 -24.79 0.72
C ARG A 508 6.11 -26.13 1.16
N SER A 509 6.05 -27.13 0.30
CA SER A 509 6.54 -28.49 0.61
C SER A 509 8.05 -28.51 0.89
N SER A 510 8.83 -27.71 0.16
CA SER A 510 10.27 -27.56 0.36
C SER A 510 10.61 -26.86 1.68
N VAL A 511 9.84 -25.82 2.04
CA VAL A 511 9.93 -25.18 3.36
C VAL A 511 9.55 -26.17 4.47
N GLU A 512 8.50 -26.97 4.28
CA GLU A 512 8.08 -28.00 5.25
C GLU A 512 9.15 -29.07 5.48
N HIS A 513 9.80 -29.52 4.41
CA HIS A 513 10.88 -30.51 4.48
C HIS A 513 12.12 -29.97 5.22
N LYS A 514 12.41 -28.68 5.08
CA LYS A 514 13.59 -28.03 5.66
C LYS A 514 13.30 -27.23 6.94
N ALA A 515 12.11 -27.37 7.52
CA ALA A 515 11.69 -26.60 8.69
C ALA A 515 12.69 -26.70 9.86
N GLY A 516 13.33 -27.86 10.06
CA GLY A 516 14.32 -28.06 11.12
C GLY A 516 15.63 -27.28 10.97
N THR A 517 15.87 -26.62 9.82
CA THR A 517 17.08 -25.82 9.56
C THR A 517 16.81 -24.32 9.44
N ILE A 518 15.57 -23.89 9.65
CA ILE A 518 15.12 -22.51 9.48
C ILE A 518 14.69 -21.98 10.86
N ASP A 519 15.12 -20.77 11.20
CA ASP A 519 14.65 -20.06 12.40
C ASP A 519 13.67 -18.93 12.04
N VAL A 520 13.87 -18.33 10.87
CA VAL A 520 13.06 -17.23 10.33
C VAL A 520 12.77 -17.49 8.87
N LEU A 521 11.50 -17.47 8.48
CA LEU A 521 11.06 -17.53 7.09
C LEU A 521 10.50 -16.16 6.69
N ILE A 522 11.09 -15.56 5.66
CA ILE A 522 10.60 -14.32 5.06
C ILE A 522 9.98 -14.65 3.71
N THR A 523 8.70 -14.34 3.51
CA THR A 523 8.08 -14.31 2.20
C THR A 523 8.23 -12.92 1.60
N ALA A 524 8.88 -12.81 0.45
CA ALA A 524 9.14 -11.53 -0.21
C ALA A 524 8.62 -11.54 -1.66
N GLY A 525 7.73 -10.61 -1.98
CA GLY A 525 7.21 -10.44 -3.32
C GLY A 525 5.88 -9.69 -3.34
N ALA A 526 5.52 -9.16 -4.52
CA ALA A 526 4.30 -8.39 -4.74
C ALA A 526 3.11 -9.22 -5.25
N GLY A 527 3.32 -10.51 -5.53
CA GLY A 527 2.29 -11.44 -6.01
C GLY A 527 1.61 -12.20 -4.86
N HIS A 528 1.50 -13.51 -5.04
CA HIS A 528 0.73 -14.44 -4.20
C HIS A 528 1.58 -15.21 -3.17
N ILE A 529 2.86 -14.88 -3.03
CA ILE A 529 3.77 -15.52 -2.07
C ILE A 529 3.29 -15.42 -0.61
N ASP A 530 2.45 -14.42 -0.29
CA ASP A 530 1.80 -14.24 0.99
C ASP A 530 0.92 -15.45 1.37
N ARG A 531 0.40 -16.22 0.41
CA ARG A 531 -0.40 -17.43 0.71
C ARG A 531 0.38 -18.48 1.50
N ILE A 532 1.72 -18.50 1.39
CA ILE A 532 2.58 -19.47 2.08
C ILE A 532 2.40 -19.37 3.60
N HIS A 533 2.43 -18.16 4.17
CA HIS A 533 2.27 -18.00 5.62
C HIS A 533 0.88 -18.44 6.09
N TYR A 534 -0.15 -18.19 5.26
CA TYR A 534 -1.52 -18.54 5.58
C TYR A 534 -1.73 -20.06 5.59
N GLU A 535 -1.15 -20.75 4.63
CA GLU A 535 -1.24 -22.21 4.54
C GLU A 535 -0.44 -22.92 5.64
N LEU A 536 0.75 -22.40 5.97
CA LEU A 536 1.57 -22.94 7.07
C LEU A 536 0.86 -22.77 8.43
N SER A 537 0.27 -21.61 8.68
CA SER A 537 -0.40 -21.29 9.96
C SER A 537 -1.79 -21.92 10.12
N ARG A 538 -2.53 -22.20 9.03
CA ARG A 538 -3.86 -22.84 9.07
C ARG A 538 -3.88 -24.23 9.71
N ARG A 539 -2.75 -24.94 9.74
CA ARG A 539 -2.64 -26.30 10.29
C ARG A 539 -2.31 -26.36 11.78
N ILE A 540 -2.42 -25.24 12.51
CA ILE A 540 -2.24 -25.21 13.96
C ILE A 540 -3.59 -25.54 14.64
N PRO A 541 -3.72 -26.69 15.35
CA PRO A 541 -4.84 -26.86 16.27
C PRO A 541 -4.73 -25.80 17.36
N ARG A 542 -5.83 -25.13 17.72
CA ARG A 542 -5.91 -24.10 18.78
C ARG A 542 -5.46 -24.56 20.19
N HIS A 543 -4.90 -25.76 20.34
CA HIS A 543 -4.50 -26.38 21.61
C HIS A 543 -2.99 -26.63 21.80
N SER A 544 -2.10 -26.12 20.94
CA SER A 544 -0.65 -26.32 21.12
C SER A 544 0.11 -25.18 21.82
N GLN A 545 -0.57 -24.27 22.53
CA GLN A 545 0.07 -23.19 23.30
C GLN A 545 0.85 -23.66 24.56
N THR A 546 0.89 -24.96 24.89
CA THR A 546 1.43 -25.44 26.18
C THR A 546 2.57 -26.46 26.12
N ARG A 547 3.30 -26.61 25.00
CA ARG A 547 4.58 -27.34 25.04
C ARG A 547 5.76 -26.37 25.15
N ARG A 548 6.25 -26.24 26.39
CA ARG A 548 7.52 -25.61 26.79
C ARG A 548 8.63 -26.00 25.80
N ALA A 549 9.05 -25.05 24.96
CA ALA A 549 10.37 -25.09 24.36
C ALA A 549 11.38 -24.78 25.47
N THR A 550 12.28 -25.71 25.73
CA THR A 550 13.46 -25.50 26.57
C THR A 550 14.37 -24.49 25.86
N GLY A 551 14.26 -23.24 26.28
CA GLY A 551 14.88 -22.07 25.66
C GLY A 551 13.90 -20.90 25.69
N SER A 552 13.58 -20.38 26.87
CA SER A 552 12.56 -19.34 27.07
C SER A 552 12.94 -18.05 26.36
N LEU A 553 12.26 -17.74 25.26
CA LEU A 553 12.13 -16.39 24.73
C LEU A 553 10.99 -15.71 25.49
N HIS A 554 11.28 -14.62 26.19
CA HIS A 554 10.23 -13.66 26.56
C HIS A 554 9.79 -12.97 25.28
N LEU A 555 8.58 -13.28 24.80
CA LEU A 555 7.90 -12.41 23.85
C LEU A 555 7.51 -11.14 24.59
N ASP A 556 7.68 -9.97 23.98
CA ASP A 556 7.14 -8.74 24.56
C ASP A 556 5.62 -8.68 24.38
N GLU A 557 4.97 -7.68 24.99
CA GLU A 557 3.51 -7.50 24.92
C GLU A 557 2.98 -7.30 23.49
N THR A 558 3.87 -7.06 22.50
CA THR A 558 3.52 -6.91 21.08
C THR A 558 3.77 -8.19 20.27
N GLY A 559 4.15 -9.30 20.92
CA GLY A 559 4.36 -10.61 20.29
C GLY A 559 5.71 -10.80 19.61
N TRP A 560 6.62 -9.83 19.71
CA TRP A 560 7.96 -9.93 19.14
C TRP A 560 8.91 -10.65 20.10
N PRO A 561 9.94 -11.36 19.60
CA PRO A 561 10.99 -11.88 20.48
C PRO A 561 11.67 -10.72 21.22
N GLY A 562 11.62 -10.77 22.55
CA GLY A 562 12.21 -9.76 23.42
C GLY A 562 13.70 -9.57 23.14
N ALA A 563 14.17 -8.34 23.34
CA ALA A 563 15.56 -7.97 23.09
C ALA A 563 16.50 -8.93 23.85
N VAL A 564 17.43 -9.54 23.12
CA VAL A 564 18.59 -10.17 23.74
C VAL A 564 19.46 -9.02 24.25
N LEU A 565 19.27 -8.64 25.51
CA LEU A 565 20.29 -7.86 26.22
C LEU A 565 21.54 -8.73 26.23
N SER A 566 22.53 -8.38 25.41
CA SER A 566 23.86 -8.93 25.58
C SER A 566 24.34 -8.54 26.98
N ARG A 567 24.25 -9.47 27.93
CA ARG A 567 25.06 -9.43 29.13
C ARG A 567 26.51 -9.65 28.68
N THR A 568 27.15 -8.59 28.21
CA THR A 568 28.61 -8.51 28.27
C THR A 568 28.97 -8.07 29.68
N ALA A 569 29.91 -8.82 30.26
CA ALA A 569 30.37 -8.81 31.64
C ALA A 569 30.81 -7.44 32.17
#